data_AF-A0A961W5H6-F1
#
_entry.id   AF-A0A961W5H6-F1
#
_cell.length_a   1.000
_cell.length_b   1.000
_cell.length_c   1.000
_cell.angle_alpha   90.00
_cell.angle_beta   90.00
_cell.angle_gamma   90.00
#
_symmetry.space_group_name_H-M   'P 1'
#
loop_
_entity.id
_entity.type
_entity.pdbx_description
1 polymer ?
#
loop_
_entity_poly.entity_id
_entity_poly.type
_entity_poly.pdbx_seq_one_letter_code
_entity_poly.pdbx_strand_id
1 'polypeptide(L)'
;MAADDAAYVFGALSQATRLEAFRLLLRYQPYGLSAGDISRLLAVPHNTLSSHAAILQAAGLIRSRREGRSIIFAAVPERLAAAQAFLAQGVAATAAQGAQGSNVYPAKRPEKATTEKTYNVLILCTGNSARSIFAEAIIKREGKSRFRAFSAGSQPRGEPNPMGLTLLRELGYETTGLRSKSWSEFGGPDAPRMDFIITVCDTASGEACPHWPGHPLVAHWGIPDPAEVEGTDAQRSAAFEECYRRLMMRITAFVNLPVDSLSLSELKSRLAEIGKMDGATIKALAWEAA
;
A
#
# COMPACT_ATOMS: atom_id res chain seq x y z
N MET A 1 -5.40 11.02 2.58
CA MET A 1 -6.60 10.81 1.74
C MET A 1 -6.38 9.53 0.95
N ALA A 2 -7.36 8.62 0.89
CA ALA A 2 -7.27 7.37 0.11
C ALA A 2 -7.55 7.62 -1.37
N ALA A 3 -7.16 6.70 -2.26
CA ALA A 3 -7.33 6.85 -3.71
C ALA A 3 -8.81 6.97 -4.12
N ASP A 4 -9.69 6.12 -3.57
CA ASP A 4 -11.13 6.17 -3.87
C ASP A 4 -11.78 7.48 -3.39
N ASP A 5 -11.32 8.01 -2.25
CA ASP A 5 -11.79 9.28 -1.70
C ASP A 5 -11.36 10.47 -2.59
N ALA A 6 -10.12 10.46 -3.08
CA ALA A 6 -9.61 11.45 -4.03
C ALA A 6 -10.37 11.36 -5.37
N ALA A 7 -10.57 10.15 -5.89
CA ALA A 7 -11.35 9.92 -7.12
C ALA A 7 -12.79 10.44 -6.99
N TYR A 8 -13.42 10.25 -5.83
CA TYR A 8 -14.76 10.77 -5.55
C TYR A 8 -14.81 12.31 -5.58
N VAL A 9 -13.82 12.97 -4.96
CA VAL A 9 -13.70 14.45 -5.01
C VAL A 9 -13.52 14.95 -6.44
N PHE A 10 -12.62 14.34 -7.22
CA PHE A 10 -12.41 14.74 -8.62
C PHE A 10 -13.62 14.44 -9.51
N GLY A 11 -14.30 13.31 -9.30
CA GLY A 11 -15.55 12.99 -9.99
C GLY A 11 -16.68 13.98 -9.66
N ALA A 12 -16.74 14.47 -8.42
CA ALA A 12 -17.67 15.54 -8.06
C ALA A 12 -17.34 16.86 -8.79
N LEU A 13 -16.08 17.12 -9.18
CA LEU A 13 -15.69 18.32 -9.93
C LEU A 13 -15.60 18.11 -11.45
N SER A 14 -15.76 16.88 -11.95
CA SER A 14 -15.60 16.56 -13.38
C SER A 14 -16.74 17.06 -14.28
N GLN A 15 -17.78 17.67 -13.69
CA GLN A 15 -18.90 18.26 -14.42
C GLN A 15 -18.83 19.79 -14.32
N ALA A 16 -19.02 20.47 -15.46
CA ALA A 16 -18.78 21.91 -15.61
C ALA A 16 -19.57 22.77 -14.60
N THR A 17 -20.88 22.54 -14.47
CA THR A 17 -21.74 23.29 -13.53
C THR A 17 -21.31 23.13 -12.08
N ARG A 18 -20.90 21.93 -11.66
CA ARG A 18 -20.41 21.67 -10.28
C ARG A 18 -19.09 22.39 -10.03
N LEU A 19 -18.18 22.36 -11.01
CA LEU A 19 -16.91 23.08 -10.94
C LEU A 19 -17.15 24.60 -10.85
N GLU A 20 -18.05 25.14 -11.66
CA GLU A 20 -18.40 26.56 -11.64
C GLU A 20 -19.10 26.97 -10.33
N ALA A 21 -20.02 26.16 -9.82
CA ALA A 21 -20.66 26.40 -8.52
C ALA A 21 -19.66 26.40 -7.37
N PHE A 22 -18.74 25.44 -7.35
CA PHE A 22 -17.69 25.42 -6.34
C PHE A 22 -16.74 26.63 -6.47
N ARG A 23 -16.31 26.99 -7.69
CA ARG A 23 -15.49 28.20 -7.94
C ARG A 23 -16.22 29.48 -7.55
N LEU A 24 -17.52 29.57 -7.79
CA LEU A 24 -18.34 30.69 -7.36
C LEU A 24 -18.35 30.78 -5.84
N LEU A 25 -18.65 29.68 -5.14
CA LEU A 25 -18.67 29.64 -3.68
C LEU A 25 -17.32 29.97 -3.04
N LEU A 26 -16.19 29.66 -3.68
CA LEU A 26 -14.86 30.10 -3.24
C LEU A 26 -14.72 31.63 -3.24
N ARG A 27 -15.30 32.32 -4.23
CA ARG A 27 -15.26 33.80 -4.33
C ARG A 27 -16.10 34.49 -3.26
N TYR A 28 -17.09 33.79 -2.69
CA TYR A 28 -18.01 34.31 -1.67
C TYR A 28 -17.68 33.83 -0.25
N GLN A 29 -16.47 33.30 -0.03
CA GLN A 29 -15.97 33.08 1.32
C GLN A 29 -15.81 34.42 2.06
N PRO A 30 -16.07 34.46 3.38
CA PRO A 30 -16.47 33.35 4.26
C PRO A 30 -17.98 33.07 4.31
N TYR A 31 -18.80 33.84 3.61
CA TYR A 31 -20.25 33.94 3.87
C TYR A 31 -21.09 32.87 3.16
N GLY A 32 -20.76 32.54 1.90
CA GLY A 32 -21.54 31.63 1.06
C GLY A 32 -22.66 32.31 0.27
N LEU A 33 -23.47 31.52 -0.43
CA LEU A 33 -24.59 31.98 -1.26
C LEU A 33 -25.81 31.10 -1.11
N SER A 34 -26.99 31.67 -1.30
CA SER A 34 -28.23 30.89 -1.34
C SER A 34 -28.32 30.04 -2.61
N ALA A 35 -29.09 28.95 -2.56
CA ALA A 35 -29.41 28.16 -3.76
C ALA A 35 -29.98 29.01 -4.90
N GLY A 36 -30.84 29.99 -4.57
CA GLY A 36 -31.42 30.90 -5.56
C GLY A 36 -30.37 31.79 -6.23
N ASP A 37 -29.42 32.31 -5.46
CA ASP A 37 -28.37 33.18 -5.98
C ASP A 37 -27.36 32.43 -6.82
N ILE A 38 -26.98 31.22 -6.43
CA ILE A 38 -26.10 30.37 -7.25
C ILE A 38 -26.80 30.02 -8.57
N SER A 39 -28.09 29.68 -8.54
CA SER A 39 -28.87 29.36 -9.76
C SER A 39 -28.88 30.55 -10.72
N ARG A 40 -29.12 31.76 -10.18
CA ARG A 40 -29.15 33.02 -10.93
C ARG A 40 -27.78 33.37 -11.53
N LEU A 41 -26.72 33.30 -10.71
CA LEU A 41 -25.36 33.70 -11.10
C LEU A 41 -24.74 32.73 -12.12
N LEU A 42 -25.15 31.46 -12.12
CA LEU A 42 -24.69 30.45 -13.08
C LEU A 42 -25.68 30.25 -14.25
N ALA A 43 -26.81 30.95 -14.26
CA ALA A 43 -27.89 30.78 -15.23
C ALA A 43 -28.35 29.31 -15.37
N VAL A 44 -28.46 28.58 -14.25
CA VAL A 44 -28.92 27.18 -14.22
C VAL A 44 -30.26 27.03 -13.51
N PRO A 45 -31.13 26.11 -13.96
CA PRO A 45 -32.38 25.81 -13.28
C PRO A 45 -32.17 25.36 -11.82
N HIS A 46 -33.10 25.73 -10.94
CA HIS A 46 -32.98 25.47 -9.50
C HIS A 46 -32.98 23.97 -9.15
N ASN A 47 -33.80 23.18 -9.85
CA ASN A 47 -33.85 21.72 -9.72
C ASN A 47 -32.51 21.06 -10.09
N THR A 48 -31.84 21.59 -11.12
CA THR A 48 -30.50 21.16 -11.53
C THR A 48 -29.45 21.53 -10.49
N LEU A 49 -29.51 22.75 -9.93
CA LEU A 49 -28.58 23.16 -8.89
C LEU A 49 -28.69 22.30 -7.63
N SER A 50 -29.90 22.00 -7.14
CA SER A 50 -30.08 21.18 -5.94
C SER A 50 -29.41 19.80 -6.07
N SER A 51 -29.50 19.20 -7.26
CA SER A 51 -28.85 17.93 -7.57
C SER A 51 -27.32 18.05 -7.55
N HIS A 52 -26.79 19.13 -8.13
CA HIS A 52 -25.35 19.42 -8.11
C HIS A 52 -24.81 19.73 -6.72
N ALA A 53 -25.56 20.51 -5.93
CA ALA A 53 -25.20 20.84 -4.55
C ALA A 53 -25.18 19.59 -3.67
N ALA A 54 -26.13 18.66 -3.83
CA ALA A 54 -26.13 17.39 -3.11
C ALA A 54 -24.85 16.57 -3.38
N ILE A 55 -24.42 16.47 -4.64
CA ILE A 55 -23.19 15.76 -5.02
C ILE A 55 -21.96 16.44 -4.43
N LEU A 56 -21.87 17.77 -4.54
CA LEU A 56 -20.75 18.54 -3.97
C LEU A 56 -20.68 18.43 -2.44
N GLN A 57 -21.84 18.39 -1.78
CA GLN A 57 -21.93 18.26 -0.33
C GLN A 57 -21.55 16.84 0.12
N ALA A 58 -22.01 15.81 -0.60
CA ALA A 58 -21.61 14.43 -0.35
C ALA A 58 -20.09 14.23 -0.50
N ALA A 59 -19.46 14.90 -1.47
CA ALA A 59 -18.00 14.93 -1.64
C ALA A 59 -17.25 15.76 -0.57
N GLY A 60 -17.98 16.48 0.29
CA GLY A 60 -17.42 17.38 1.30
C GLY A 60 -16.81 18.66 0.73
N LEU A 61 -17.10 18.99 -0.53
CA LEU A 61 -16.59 20.20 -1.20
C LEU A 61 -17.38 21.45 -0.81
N ILE A 62 -18.63 21.29 -0.40
CA ILE A 62 -19.45 22.38 0.12
C ILE A 62 -20.14 21.95 1.41
N ARG A 63 -20.51 22.94 2.22
CA ARG A 63 -21.34 22.80 3.41
C ARG A 63 -22.57 23.68 3.27
N SER A 64 -23.67 23.28 3.90
CA SER A 64 -24.93 24.03 3.92
C SER A 64 -25.31 24.46 5.33
N ARG A 65 -25.86 25.67 5.50
CA ARG A 65 -26.58 26.09 6.70
C ARG A 65 -27.94 26.65 6.34
N ARG A 66 -28.93 26.49 7.22
CA ARG A 66 -30.25 27.10 7.05
C ARG A 66 -30.25 28.50 7.66
N GLU A 67 -30.68 29.48 6.89
CA GLU A 67 -30.79 30.88 7.30
C GLU A 67 -32.20 31.38 6.95
N GLY A 68 -33.08 31.35 7.96
CA GLY A 68 -34.51 31.60 7.78
C GLY A 68 -35.16 30.63 6.78
N ARG A 69 -35.63 31.16 5.65
CA ARG A 69 -36.29 30.39 4.57
C ARG A 69 -35.31 29.88 3.51
N SER A 70 -34.04 30.27 3.58
CA SER A 70 -33.03 29.95 2.57
C SER A 70 -32.01 28.94 3.10
N ILE A 71 -31.41 28.17 2.20
CA ILE A 71 -30.23 27.36 2.47
C ILE A 71 -29.03 28.06 1.85
N ILE A 72 -28.02 28.36 2.67
CA ILE A 72 -26.77 28.99 2.27
C ILE A 72 -25.71 27.90 2.13
N PHE A 73 -25.09 27.83 0.97
CA PHE A 73 -23.95 26.96 0.69
C PHE A 73 -22.65 27.74 0.79
N ALA A 74 -21.60 27.11 1.32
CA ALA A 74 -20.25 27.64 1.37
C ALA A 74 -19.25 26.57 0.94
N ALA A 75 -18.18 26.97 0.26
CA ALA A 75 -17.11 26.05 -0.13
C ALA A 75 -16.30 25.57 1.10
N VAL A 76 -15.67 24.40 0.97
CA VAL A 76 -14.71 23.83 1.93
C VAL A 76 -13.36 23.68 1.20
N PRO A 77 -12.52 24.74 1.16
CA PRO A 77 -11.27 24.75 0.39
C PRO A 77 -10.29 23.64 0.80
N GLU A 78 -10.28 23.31 2.09
CA GLU A 78 -9.38 22.31 2.68
C GLU A 78 -9.59 20.93 2.07
N ARG A 79 -10.83 20.60 1.68
CA ARG A 79 -11.17 19.32 1.05
C ARG A 79 -10.51 19.18 -0.32
N LEU A 80 -10.56 20.24 -1.14
CA LEU A 80 -9.89 20.25 -2.44
C LEU A 80 -8.37 20.27 -2.28
N ALA A 81 -7.84 21.04 -1.32
CA ALA A 81 -6.41 21.08 -1.05
C ALA A 81 -5.85 19.69 -0.70
N ALA A 82 -6.58 18.90 0.10
CA ALA A 82 -6.19 17.52 0.42
C ALA A 82 -6.16 16.60 -0.83
N ALA A 83 -7.11 16.74 -1.75
CA ALA A 83 -7.14 16.00 -3.01
C ALA A 83 -6.01 16.42 -3.96
N GLN A 84 -5.70 17.71 -4.03
CA GLN A 84 -4.57 18.23 -4.79
C GLN A 84 -3.22 17.73 -4.23
N ALA A 85 -3.05 17.72 -2.91
CA ALA A 85 -1.86 17.20 -2.26
C ALA A 85 -1.63 15.71 -2.57
N PHE A 86 -2.71 14.91 -2.63
CA PHE A 86 -2.64 13.49 -3.03
C PHE A 86 -2.05 13.33 -4.45
N LEU A 87 -2.47 14.13 -5.43
CA LEU A 87 -1.89 14.10 -6.78
C LEU A 87 -0.45 14.62 -6.81
N ALA A 88 -0.15 15.68 -6.05
CA ALA A 88 1.16 16.31 -6.04
C ALA A 88 2.27 15.39 -5.50
N GLN A 89 1.95 14.45 -4.60
CA GLN A 89 2.91 13.46 -4.09
C GLN A 89 3.52 12.60 -5.20
N GLY A 90 2.76 12.24 -6.24
CA GLY A 90 3.26 11.49 -7.39
C GLY A 90 4.12 12.34 -8.34
N VAL A 91 3.77 13.63 -8.49
CA VAL A 91 4.49 14.57 -9.39
C VAL A 91 5.85 14.97 -8.81
N ALA A 92 5.93 15.21 -7.49
CA ALA A 92 7.20 15.53 -6.84
C ALA A 92 8.25 14.40 -7.00
N ALA A 93 7.80 13.13 -6.96
CA ALA A 93 8.67 11.98 -7.21
C ALA A 93 9.23 11.96 -8.65
N THR A 94 8.46 12.45 -9.64
CA THR A 94 8.91 12.55 -11.04
C THR A 94 9.82 13.74 -11.31
N ALA A 95 9.62 14.88 -10.62
CA ALA A 95 10.46 16.07 -10.78
C ALA A 95 11.90 15.85 -10.29
N ALA A 96 12.09 14.98 -9.28
CA ALA A 96 13.41 14.61 -8.76
C ALA A 96 14.22 13.71 -9.71
N GLN A 97 13.60 13.10 -10.73
CA GLN A 97 14.25 12.15 -11.65
C GLN A 97 14.86 12.80 -12.92
N GLY A 98 15.03 14.13 -12.91
CA GLY A 98 15.71 14.85 -13.98
C GLY A 98 14.75 15.24 -15.10
N ALA A 99 14.38 16.52 -15.10
CA ALA A 99 13.84 17.19 -16.27
C ALA A 99 14.95 17.34 -17.32
N GLN A 100 15.21 16.29 -18.09
CA GLN A 100 15.99 16.38 -19.32
C GLN A 100 15.09 16.10 -20.52
N GLY A 101 14.86 17.15 -21.31
CA GLY A 101 14.33 17.07 -22.65
C GLY A 101 12.80 17.04 -22.71
N SER A 102 12.24 18.02 -23.41
CA SER A 102 10.85 18.07 -23.87
C SER A 102 10.57 16.95 -24.89
N ASN A 103 10.67 15.69 -24.48
CA ASN A 103 10.13 14.61 -25.28
C ASN A 103 8.63 14.56 -24.99
N VAL A 104 7.83 14.88 -25.99
CA VAL A 104 6.34 14.88 -25.91
C VAL A 104 5.80 13.50 -25.50
N TYR A 105 6.64 12.46 -25.60
CA TYR A 105 6.37 11.09 -25.19
C TYR A 105 7.45 10.55 -24.23
N PRO A 106 7.08 9.71 -23.24
CA PRO A 106 8.03 8.99 -22.41
C PRO A 106 9.01 8.18 -23.26
N ALA A 107 10.27 8.07 -22.83
CA ALA A 107 11.26 7.25 -23.52
C ALA A 107 10.72 5.82 -23.74
N LYS A 108 10.98 5.28 -24.94
CA LYS A 108 10.60 3.90 -25.28
C LYS A 108 11.24 2.97 -24.24
N ARG A 109 10.42 2.17 -23.56
CA ARG A 109 10.92 1.18 -22.60
C ARG A 109 11.94 0.31 -23.33
N PRO A 110 13.16 0.11 -22.79
CA PRO A 110 14.14 -0.77 -23.42
C PRO A 110 13.50 -2.14 -23.64
N GLU A 111 13.79 -2.73 -24.80
CA GLU A 111 13.28 -4.04 -25.18
C GLU A 111 13.73 -5.07 -24.12
N LYS A 112 12.79 -5.90 -23.68
CA LYS A 112 12.99 -6.80 -22.53
C LYS A 112 14.02 -7.87 -22.95
N ALA A 113 15.28 -7.70 -22.57
CA ALA A 113 16.30 -8.72 -22.77
C ALA A 113 15.89 -10.00 -22.01
N THR A 114 15.90 -11.13 -22.71
CA THR A 114 15.64 -12.47 -22.19
C THR A 114 16.84 -12.97 -21.37
N THR A 115 17.12 -12.31 -20.26
CA THR A 115 17.95 -12.88 -19.18
C THR A 115 17.01 -13.41 -18.11
N GLU A 116 17.26 -14.61 -17.57
CA GLU A 116 16.52 -15.17 -16.43
C GLU A 116 16.37 -14.09 -15.35
N LYS A 117 15.16 -13.57 -15.18
CA LYS A 117 14.93 -12.40 -14.34
C LYS A 117 14.97 -12.85 -12.88
N THR A 118 15.91 -12.31 -12.10
CA THR A 118 15.87 -12.43 -10.64
C THR A 118 14.84 -11.45 -10.09
N TYR A 119 13.86 -11.94 -9.33
CA TYR A 119 12.85 -11.12 -8.67
C TYR A 119 13.29 -10.75 -7.25
N ASN A 120 13.19 -9.48 -6.90
CA ASN A 120 13.45 -9.02 -5.54
C ASN A 120 12.18 -9.12 -4.69
N VAL A 121 12.28 -9.76 -3.54
CA VAL A 121 11.18 -10.00 -2.60
C VAL A 121 11.51 -9.38 -1.26
N LEU A 122 10.68 -8.45 -0.79
CA LEU A 122 10.82 -7.83 0.53
C LEU A 122 9.77 -8.37 1.50
N ILE A 123 10.23 -8.98 2.59
CA ILE A 123 9.38 -9.50 3.66
C ILE A 123 9.30 -8.52 4.83
N LEU A 124 8.10 -8.09 5.17
CA LEU A 124 7.85 -7.10 6.22
C LEU A 124 7.19 -7.75 7.44
N CYS A 125 7.73 -7.45 8.62
CA CYS A 125 7.00 -7.65 9.87
C CYS A 125 7.20 -6.42 10.76
N THR A 126 6.65 -6.41 11.99
CA THR A 126 6.86 -5.27 12.90
C THR A 126 8.31 -5.19 13.36
N GLY A 127 8.80 -6.26 14.00
CA GLY A 127 10.08 -6.24 14.72
C GLY A 127 11.32 -6.64 13.92
N ASN A 128 11.18 -7.16 12.70
CA ASN A 128 12.23 -7.84 11.94
C ASN A 128 13.16 -8.72 12.80
N SER A 129 12.55 -9.60 13.58
CA SER A 129 13.24 -10.38 14.61
C SER A 129 13.11 -11.89 14.40
N ALA A 130 11.91 -12.41 14.10
CA ALA A 130 11.69 -13.85 13.87
C ALA A 130 11.08 -14.14 12.49
N ARG A 131 9.77 -13.92 12.33
CA ARG A 131 8.99 -14.28 11.13
C ARG A 131 9.62 -13.85 9.79
N SER A 132 9.97 -12.57 9.65
CA SER A 132 10.56 -12.08 8.40
C SER A 132 12.00 -12.54 8.18
N ILE A 133 12.74 -12.86 9.25
CA ILE A 133 14.09 -13.44 9.17
C ILE A 133 14.02 -14.90 8.69
N PHE A 134 13.07 -15.69 9.22
CA PHE A 134 12.78 -17.02 8.69
C PHE A 134 12.43 -16.97 7.20
N ALA A 135 11.52 -16.07 6.82
CA ALA A 135 11.11 -15.95 5.44
C ALA A 135 12.27 -15.54 4.50
N GLU A 136 13.13 -14.59 4.90
CA GLU A 136 14.34 -14.23 4.14
C GLU A 136 15.25 -15.44 3.93
N ALA A 137 15.53 -16.20 5.00
CA ALA A 137 16.40 -17.37 4.93
C ALA A 137 15.81 -18.49 4.05
N ILE A 138 14.51 -18.76 4.17
CA ILE A 138 13.83 -19.78 3.36
C ILE A 138 13.83 -19.39 1.88
N ILE A 139 13.44 -18.15 1.53
CA ILE A 139 13.43 -17.70 0.12
C ILE A 139 14.85 -17.72 -0.46
N LYS A 140 15.86 -17.29 0.31
CA LYS A 140 17.25 -17.33 -0.15
C LYS A 140 17.71 -18.74 -0.52
N ARG A 141 17.25 -19.77 0.19
CA ARG A 141 17.56 -21.17 -0.10
C ARG A 141 16.70 -21.71 -1.25
N GLU A 142 15.39 -21.62 -1.13
CA GLU A 142 14.43 -22.24 -2.06
C GLU A 142 14.32 -21.51 -3.40
N GLY A 143 14.49 -20.19 -3.38
CA GLY A 143 14.36 -19.31 -4.55
C GLY A 143 15.58 -19.31 -5.49
N LYS A 144 16.72 -19.86 -5.04
CA LYS A 144 17.98 -19.98 -5.81
C LYS A 144 18.33 -18.68 -6.56
N SER A 145 18.59 -18.73 -7.87
CA SER A 145 18.90 -17.56 -8.70
C SER A 145 17.65 -16.77 -9.14
N ARG A 146 16.44 -17.33 -8.96
CA ARG A 146 15.18 -16.73 -9.41
C ARG A 146 14.65 -15.67 -8.46
N PHE A 147 14.89 -15.82 -7.16
CA PHE A 147 14.42 -14.87 -6.15
C PHE A 147 15.55 -14.40 -5.26
N ARG A 148 15.62 -13.08 -5.07
CA ARG A 148 16.50 -12.43 -4.10
C ARG A 148 15.65 -11.91 -2.95
N ALA A 149 15.89 -12.44 -1.75
CA ALA A 149 15.12 -12.11 -0.56
C ALA A 149 15.76 -10.97 0.24
N PHE A 150 14.89 -10.14 0.82
CA PHE A 150 15.21 -9.13 1.82
C PHE A 150 14.13 -9.18 2.91
N SER A 151 14.46 -8.78 4.14
CA SER A 151 13.47 -8.55 5.19
C SER A 151 13.65 -7.19 5.86
N ALA A 152 12.58 -6.66 6.43
CA ALA A 152 12.65 -5.43 7.21
C ALA A 152 11.50 -5.32 8.23
N GLY A 153 11.63 -4.32 9.10
CA GLY A 153 10.73 -4.03 10.22
C GLY A 153 10.19 -2.62 10.14
N SER A 154 8.92 -2.41 10.52
CA SER A 154 8.42 -1.05 10.77
C SER A 154 8.95 -0.47 12.09
N GLN A 155 9.17 -1.34 13.07
CA GLN A 155 9.77 -1.05 14.36
C GLN A 155 10.82 -2.13 14.69
N PRO A 156 11.97 -2.15 13.98
CA PRO A 156 12.96 -3.21 14.12
C PRO A 156 13.49 -3.30 15.57
N ARG A 157 13.63 -4.52 16.08
CA ARG A 157 14.13 -4.78 17.45
C ARG A 157 15.64 -4.61 17.61
N GLY A 158 16.37 -4.31 16.53
CA GLY A 158 17.83 -4.17 16.52
C GLY A 158 18.55 -5.49 16.27
N GLU A 159 18.05 -6.61 16.79
CA GLU A 159 18.64 -7.94 16.59
C GLU A 159 17.61 -9.03 16.23
N PRO A 160 18.00 -10.01 15.39
CA PRO A 160 17.20 -11.22 15.18
C PRO A 160 17.01 -12.01 16.48
N ASN A 161 15.87 -12.69 16.62
CA ASN A 161 15.56 -13.48 17.79
C ASN A 161 16.52 -14.68 17.91
N PRO A 162 17.19 -14.89 19.06
CA PRO A 162 18.15 -15.97 19.24
C PRO A 162 17.58 -17.37 19.00
N MET A 163 16.35 -17.66 19.44
CA MET A 163 15.71 -18.97 19.21
C MET A 163 15.48 -19.22 17.72
N GLY A 164 15.07 -18.19 16.99
CA GLY A 164 14.91 -18.27 15.54
C GLY A 164 16.23 -18.52 14.81
N LEU A 165 17.31 -17.84 15.22
CA LEU A 165 18.63 -18.07 14.64
C LEU A 165 19.16 -19.48 14.96
N THR A 166 18.95 -19.98 16.17
CA THR A 166 19.34 -21.34 16.55
C THR A 166 18.61 -22.38 15.69
N LEU A 167 17.28 -22.28 15.57
CA LEU A 167 16.50 -23.18 14.72
C LEU A 167 16.96 -23.13 13.26
N LEU A 168 17.24 -21.94 12.71
CA LEU A 168 17.79 -21.82 11.35
C LEU A 168 19.12 -22.57 11.19
N ARG A 169 20.04 -22.43 12.14
CA ARG A 169 21.34 -23.14 12.09
C ARG A 169 21.17 -24.65 12.19
N GLU A 170 20.30 -25.13 13.07
CA GLU A 170 19.98 -26.55 13.23
C GLU A 170 19.39 -27.15 11.94
N LEU A 171 18.58 -26.37 11.22
CA LEU A 171 18.04 -26.71 9.90
C LEU A 171 19.02 -26.42 8.74
N GLY A 172 20.28 -26.11 9.07
CA GLY A 172 21.40 -25.93 8.14
C GLY A 172 21.38 -24.63 7.32
N TYR A 173 20.63 -23.61 7.74
CA TYR A 173 20.53 -22.34 7.01
C TYR A 173 21.74 -21.45 7.28
N GLU A 174 22.20 -20.77 6.23
CA GLU A 174 23.20 -19.71 6.35
C GLU A 174 22.58 -18.50 7.06
N THR A 175 23.02 -18.25 8.29
CA THR A 175 22.55 -17.10 9.08
C THR A 175 23.42 -15.86 8.93
N THR A 176 24.57 -15.96 8.25
CA THR A 176 25.50 -14.83 8.07
C THR A 176 24.84 -13.70 7.28
N GLY A 177 24.87 -12.49 7.84
CA GLY A 177 24.29 -11.29 7.23
C GLY A 177 22.80 -11.07 7.53
N LEU A 178 22.12 -12.01 8.20
CA LEU A 178 20.77 -11.78 8.73
C LEU A 178 20.87 -10.76 9.87
N ARG A 179 20.10 -9.68 9.77
CA ARG A 179 20.05 -8.61 10.77
C ARG A 179 18.67 -7.98 10.83
N SER A 180 18.33 -7.41 12.00
CA SER A 180 17.13 -6.60 12.16
C SER A 180 17.36 -5.20 11.61
N LYS A 181 16.46 -4.71 10.75
CA LYS A 181 16.62 -3.45 10.02
C LYS A 181 15.30 -2.77 9.70
N SER A 182 15.34 -1.46 9.58
CA SER A 182 14.15 -0.66 9.26
C SER A 182 13.79 -0.81 7.79
N TRP A 183 12.50 -0.86 7.51
CA TRP A 183 11.97 -0.83 6.14
C TRP A 183 12.32 0.46 5.37
N SER A 184 12.74 1.52 6.07
CA SER A 184 13.13 2.81 5.48
C SER A 184 14.38 2.67 4.61
N GLU A 185 15.23 1.68 4.88
CA GLU A 185 16.39 1.36 4.04
C GLU A 185 16.00 0.98 2.61
N PHE A 186 14.76 0.51 2.42
CA PHE A 186 14.25 0.03 1.14
C PHE A 186 13.37 1.06 0.41
N GLY A 187 13.16 2.25 1.00
CA GLY A 187 12.42 3.35 0.39
C GLY A 187 13.29 4.44 -0.26
N GLY A 188 14.61 4.33 -0.14
CA GLY A 188 15.57 5.30 -0.68
C GLY A 188 15.79 5.19 -2.20
N PRO A 189 16.41 6.20 -2.83
CA PRO A 189 16.68 6.20 -4.28
C PRO A 189 17.62 5.06 -4.72
N ASP A 190 18.54 4.65 -3.85
CA ASP A 190 19.51 3.58 -4.10
C ASP A 190 19.03 2.20 -3.63
N ALA A 191 17.80 2.11 -3.10
CA ALA A 191 17.25 0.86 -2.64
C ALA A 191 17.03 -0.12 -3.81
N PRO A 192 17.20 -1.43 -3.60
CA PRO A 192 16.82 -2.43 -4.59
C PRO A 192 15.35 -2.26 -4.98
N ARG A 193 15.05 -2.31 -6.28
CA ARG A 193 13.66 -2.27 -6.75
C ARG A 193 12.98 -3.59 -6.41
N MET A 194 11.88 -3.53 -5.67
CA MET A 194 11.13 -4.72 -5.27
C MET A 194 10.13 -5.11 -6.34
N ASP A 195 10.03 -6.41 -6.62
CA ASP A 195 8.97 -6.98 -7.45
C ASP A 195 7.79 -7.44 -6.57
N PHE A 196 8.08 -7.95 -5.37
CA PHE A 196 7.11 -8.45 -4.41
C PHE A 196 7.35 -7.87 -3.02
N ILE A 197 6.27 -7.49 -2.34
CA ILE A 197 6.27 -7.13 -0.93
C ILE A 197 5.28 -8.01 -0.19
N ILE A 198 5.75 -8.73 0.82
CA ILE A 198 4.94 -9.69 1.57
C ILE A 198 4.97 -9.32 3.04
N THR A 199 3.82 -8.98 3.61
CA THR A 199 3.69 -8.70 5.04
C THR A 199 3.32 -9.99 5.80
N VAL A 200 4.09 -10.35 6.83
CA VAL A 200 3.87 -11.59 7.62
C VAL A 200 3.32 -11.32 9.04
N CYS A 201 3.03 -10.05 9.34
CA CYS A 201 2.42 -9.61 10.59
C CYS A 201 1.25 -8.67 10.31
N ASP A 202 0.16 -8.83 11.05
CA ASP A 202 -1.08 -8.07 10.90
C ASP A 202 -0.87 -6.57 11.12
N THR A 203 0.00 -6.19 12.07
CA THR A 203 0.33 -4.79 12.35
C THR A 203 1.03 -4.15 11.16
N ALA A 204 2.07 -4.80 10.63
CA ALA A 204 2.82 -4.29 9.47
C ALA A 204 1.96 -4.15 8.20
N SER A 205 0.91 -4.97 8.05
CA SER A 205 -0.09 -4.85 6.97
C SER A 205 -1.02 -3.63 7.14
N GLY A 206 -1.25 -3.16 8.38
CA GLY A 206 -2.17 -2.05 8.67
C GLY A 206 -1.51 -0.67 8.77
N GLU A 207 -0.18 -0.60 8.74
CA GLU A 207 0.56 0.64 8.84
C GLU A 207 0.71 1.33 7.48
N ALA A 208 0.77 2.67 7.49
CA ALA A 208 1.03 3.46 6.29
C ALA A 208 2.46 3.19 5.79
N CYS A 209 2.59 2.20 4.91
CA CYS A 209 3.87 1.85 4.31
C CYS A 209 4.44 3.04 3.50
N PRO A 210 5.78 3.19 3.46
CA PRO A 210 6.41 4.17 2.58
C PRO A 210 6.09 3.88 1.10
N HIS A 211 6.23 4.89 0.24
CA HIS A 211 6.10 4.71 -1.19
C HIS A 211 7.19 3.78 -1.72
N TRP A 212 6.79 2.66 -2.35
CA TRP A 212 7.71 1.69 -2.94
C TRP A 212 7.96 1.98 -4.42
N PRO A 213 9.21 2.22 -4.85
CA PRO A 213 9.53 2.42 -6.26
C PRO A 213 9.15 1.19 -7.09
N GLY A 214 8.51 1.40 -8.25
CA GLY A 214 8.30 0.34 -9.24
C GLY A 214 7.00 -0.48 -9.14
N HIS A 215 6.04 -0.07 -8.29
CA HIS A 215 4.73 -0.73 -8.14
C HIS A 215 4.82 -2.25 -7.87
N PRO A 216 5.49 -2.68 -6.78
CA PRO A 216 5.58 -4.09 -6.43
C PRO A 216 4.20 -4.70 -6.17
N LEU A 217 4.07 -6.00 -6.44
CA LEU A 217 2.91 -6.77 -6.01
C LEU A 217 2.95 -6.94 -4.49
N VAL A 218 1.85 -6.58 -3.82
CA VAL A 218 1.74 -6.63 -2.36
C VAL A 218 0.84 -7.78 -1.93
N ALA A 219 1.28 -8.56 -0.95
CA ALA A 219 0.50 -9.64 -0.35
C ALA A 219 0.61 -9.64 1.18
N HIS A 220 -0.36 -10.28 1.83
CA HIS A 220 -0.38 -10.45 3.28
C HIS A 220 -0.49 -11.93 3.68
N TRP A 221 0.55 -12.43 4.34
CA TRP A 221 0.69 -13.80 4.84
C TRP A 221 0.82 -13.79 6.37
N GLY A 222 -0.11 -13.13 7.05
CA GLY A 222 -0.14 -13.02 8.50
C GLY A 222 -0.14 -14.39 9.19
N ILE A 223 0.83 -14.58 10.09
CA ILE A 223 0.91 -15.74 11.00
C ILE A 223 1.19 -15.28 12.44
N PRO A 224 0.79 -16.05 13.47
CA PRO A 224 1.05 -15.72 14.87
C PRO A 224 2.55 -15.47 15.15
N ASP A 225 2.85 -14.54 16.07
CA ASP A 225 4.24 -14.32 16.47
C ASP A 225 4.72 -15.44 17.40
N PRO A 226 5.72 -16.26 17.03
CA PRO A 226 6.25 -17.27 17.94
C PRO A 226 6.88 -16.65 19.20
N ALA A 227 7.31 -15.38 19.16
CA ALA A 227 7.90 -14.70 20.30
C ALA A 227 6.88 -14.24 21.36
N GLU A 228 5.59 -14.27 21.05
CA GLU A 228 4.51 -13.94 22.01
C GLU A 228 4.02 -15.16 22.79
N VAL A 229 4.48 -16.37 22.44
CA VAL A 229 4.11 -17.59 23.16
C VAL A 229 4.87 -17.66 24.48
N GLU A 230 4.11 -17.68 25.58
CA GLU A 230 4.62 -17.89 26.94
C GLU A 230 4.60 -19.38 27.31
N GLY A 231 5.40 -19.77 28.29
CA GLY A 231 5.44 -21.14 28.82
C GLY A 231 6.86 -21.70 28.93
N THR A 232 6.94 -23.03 28.98
CA THR A 232 8.22 -23.76 29.05
C THR A 232 9.03 -23.59 27.76
N ASP A 233 10.35 -23.81 27.82
CA ASP A 233 11.21 -23.72 26.65
C ASP A 233 10.78 -24.67 25.53
N ALA A 234 10.24 -25.86 25.86
CA ALA A 234 9.68 -26.78 24.87
C ALA A 234 8.46 -26.20 24.14
N GLN A 235 7.55 -25.52 24.85
CA GLN A 235 6.39 -24.87 24.24
C GLN A 235 6.81 -23.70 23.34
N ARG A 236 7.80 -22.91 23.78
CA ARG A 236 8.35 -21.81 23.01
C ARG A 236 9.04 -22.32 21.74
N SER A 237 9.90 -23.33 21.84
CA SER A 237 10.56 -23.96 20.68
C SER A 237 9.55 -24.51 19.67
N ALA A 238 8.51 -25.22 20.15
CA ALA A 238 7.44 -25.71 19.29
C ALA A 238 6.71 -24.59 18.53
N ALA A 239 6.53 -23.41 19.14
CA ALA A 239 5.96 -22.26 18.45
C ALA A 239 6.87 -21.72 17.32
N PHE A 240 8.19 -21.68 17.53
CA PHE A 240 9.16 -21.30 16.50
C PHE A 240 9.19 -22.31 15.35
N GLU A 241 9.15 -23.61 15.63
CA GLU A 241 9.06 -24.68 14.62
C GLU A 241 7.77 -24.58 13.80
N GLU A 242 6.64 -24.35 14.46
CA GLU A 242 5.36 -24.19 13.80
C GLU A 242 5.32 -22.94 12.91
N CYS A 243 5.87 -21.82 13.39
CA CYS A 243 6.05 -20.61 12.59
C CYS A 243 6.92 -20.89 11.35
N TYR A 244 8.05 -21.60 11.52
CA TYR A 244 8.91 -22.00 10.41
C TYR A 244 8.15 -22.86 9.39
N ARG A 245 7.42 -23.89 9.84
CA ARG A 245 6.65 -24.79 8.98
C ARG A 245 5.61 -24.03 8.15
N ARG A 246 4.87 -23.10 8.78
CA ARG A 246 3.87 -22.26 8.10
C ARG A 246 4.47 -21.37 7.02
N LEU A 247 5.64 -20.79 7.27
CA LEU A 247 6.36 -19.98 6.28
C LEU A 247 6.93 -20.84 5.16
N MET A 248 7.52 -22.00 5.50
CA MET A 248 8.09 -22.92 4.53
C MET A 248 7.06 -23.37 3.49
N MET A 249 5.86 -23.77 3.93
CA MET A 249 4.78 -24.19 3.02
C MET A 249 4.39 -23.07 2.06
N ARG A 250 4.21 -21.84 2.57
CA ARG A 250 3.82 -20.67 1.77
C ARG A 250 4.91 -20.28 0.77
N ILE A 251 6.15 -20.23 1.23
CA ILE A 251 7.30 -19.86 0.40
C ILE A 251 7.54 -20.91 -0.67
N THR A 252 7.41 -22.20 -0.34
CA THR A 252 7.48 -23.29 -1.33
C THR A 252 6.42 -23.12 -2.41
N ALA A 253 5.17 -22.82 -2.04
CA ALA A 253 4.12 -22.54 -3.02
C ALA A 253 4.45 -21.32 -3.89
N PHE A 254 5.00 -20.26 -3.30
CA PHE A 254 5.36 -19.02 -3.98
C PHE A 254 6.51 -19.15 -4.97
N VAL A 255 7.65 -19.74 -4.58
CA VAL A 255 8.83 -19.85 -5.46
C VAL A 255 8.59 -20.77 -6.66
N ASN A 256 7.60 -21.66 -6.55
CA ASN A 256 7.16 -22.55 -7.63
C ASN A 256 6.06 -21.94 -8.53
N LEU A 257 5.64 -20.69 -8.31
CA LEU A 257 4.73 -20.02 -9.23
C LEU A 257 5.42 -19.76 -10.60
N PRO A 258 4.69 -19.93 -11.71
CA PRO A 258 5.19 -19.60 -13.04
C PRO A 258 5.03 -18.08 -13.29
N VAL A 259 5.83 -17.28 -12.57
CA VAL A 259 5.70 -15.81 -12.52
C VAL A 259 5.74 -15.15 -13.89
N ASP A 260 6.55 -15.66 -14.82
CA ASP A 260 6.69 -15.11 -16.16
C ASP A 260 5.48 -15.35 -17.08
N SER A 261 4.67 -16.38 -16.80
CA SER A 261 3.53 -16.75 -17.66
C SER A 261 2.19 -16.25 -17.14
N LEU A 262 2.10 -15.87 -15.87
CA LEU A 262 0.85 -15.40 -15.25
C LEU A 262 0.64 -13.91 -15.51
N SER A 263 -0.61 -13.53 -15.76
CA SER A 263 -1.02 -12.13 -15.74
C SER A 263 -0.92 -11.54 -14.32
N LEU A 264 -0.90 -10.21 -14.21
CA LEU A 264 -0.83 -9.52 -12.91
C LEU A 264 -2.02 -9.85 -12.00
N SER A 265 -3.23 -10.00 -12.55
CA SER A 265 -4.41 -10.37 -11.77
C SER A 265 -4.33 -11.81 -11.25
N GLU A 266 -3.85 -12.75 -12.08
CA GLU A 266 -3.63 -14.13 -11.64
C GLU A 266 -2.54 -14.21 -10.57
N LEU A 267 -1.44 -13.45 -10.71
CA LEU A 267 -0.40 -13.38 -9.69
C LEU A 267 -0.94 -12.82 -8.37
N LYS A 268 -1.69 -11.71 -8.40
CA LYS A 268 -2.34 -11.16 -7.21
C LYS A 268 -3.24 -12.19 -6.53
N SER A 269 -4.06 -12.90 -7.31
CA SER A 269 -4.97 -13.94 -6.81
C SER A 269 -4.20 -15.08 -6.16
N ARG A 270 -3.16 -15.62 -6.81
CA ARG A 270 -2.35 -16.73 -6.28
C ARG A 270 -1.58 -16.34 -5.02
N LEU A 271 -1.06 -15.12 -4.96
CA LEU A 271 -0.40 -14.61 -3.75
C LEU A 271 -1.38 -14.47 -2.56
N ALA A 272 -2.63 -14.09 -2.83
CA ALA A 272 -3.67 -14.02 -1.81
C ALA A 272 -4.08 -15.43 -1.33
N GLU A 273 -4.22 -16.40 -2.22
CA GLU A 273 -4.49 -17.81 -1.86
C GLU A 273 -3.40 -18.39 -0.96
N ILE A 274 -2.12 -18.13 -1.27
CA ILE A 274 -0.99 -18.55 -0.43
C ILE A 274 -1.08 -17.92 0.97
N GLY A 275 -1.53 -16.66 1.08
CA GLY A 275 -1.74 -16.01 2.37
C GLY A 275 -2.75 -16.72 3.26
N LYS A 276 -3.77 -17.32 2.65
CA LYS A 276 -4.91 -18.00 3.29
C LYS A 276 -4.66 -19.47 3.62
N MET A 277 -3.44 -19.98 3.38
CA MET A 277 -3.06 -21.35 3.76
C MET A 277 -3.21 -21.58 5.28
N ASP A 278 -3.12 -22.85 5.70
CA ASP A 278 -3.25 -23.25 7.10
C ASP A 278 -2.40 -22.39 8.07
N GLY A 279 -2.98 -22.10 9.24
CA GLY A 279 -2.37 -21.28 10.28
C GLY A 279 -2.32 -19.77 10.02
N ALA A 280 -3.09 -19.26 9.04
CA ALA A 280 -3.25 -17.83 8.77
C ALA A 280 -3.97 -17.09 9.91
N THR A 281 -3.62 -15.82 10.13
CA THR A 281 -4.37 -14.93 11.03
C THR A 281 -5.73 -14.57 10.44
N ILE A 282 -6.66 -14.10 11.29
CA ILE A 282 -7.98 -13.64 10.83
C ILE A 282 -7.83 -12.53 9.78
N LYS A 283 -6.88 -11.61 9.97
CA LYS A 283 -6.61 -10.54 9.01
C LYS A 283 -6.09 -11.06 7.67
N ALA A 284 -5.23 -12.07 7.68
CA ALA A 284 -4.77 -12.73 6.45
C ALA A 284 -5.91 -13.46 5.71
N LEU A 285 -6.84 -14.09 6.43
CA LEU A 285 -8.02 -14.74 5.84
C LEU A 285 -8.97 -13.74 5.19
N ALA A 286 -9.15 -12.57 5.82
CA ALA A 286 -9.98 -11.47 5.32
C ALA A 286 -9.28 -10.59 4.27
N TRP A 287 -8.01 -10.85 3.94
CA TRP A 287 -7.27 -10.05 2.98
C TRP A 287 -7.81 -10.23 1.56
N GLU A 288 -8.08 -9.10 0.90
CA GLU A 288 -8.36 -9.00 -0.52
C GLU A 288 -7.20 -8.25 -1.19
N ALA A 289 -6.70 -8.80 -2.31
CA ALA A 289 -5.60 -8.18 -3.03
C ALA A 289 -6.09 -6.89 -3.72
N ALA A 290 -5.64 -5.73 -3.21
CA ALA A 290 -5.81 -4.44 -3.88
C ALA A 290 -4.99 -4.36 -5.19
#